data_AF-A0A962AL99-F1
#
_entry.id   AF-A0A962AL99-F1
#
_cell.length_a   1.000
_cell.length_b   1.000
_cell.length_c   1.000
_cell.angle_alpha   90.00
_cell.angle_beta   90.00
_cell.angle_gamma   90.00
#
_symmetry.space_group_name_H-M   'P 1'
#
loop_
_entity.id
_entity.type
_entity.pdbx_description
1 polymer ?
#
loop_
_entity_poly.entity_id
_entity_poly.type
_entity_poly.pdbx_seq_one_letter_code
_entity_poly.pdbx_strand_id
1 'polypeptide(L)' 'SPDATRLCAMAKKFATDAGFEIANSALQLHGGYGYLADYGLEKIVRDLRVHQILEGTNEIMRMIVARGLVGR' A
#
# COMPACT_ATOMS: atom_id res chain seq x y z
N SER A 1 6.93 16.81 -15.83
CA SER A 1 8.32 16.34 -16.00
C SER A 1 8.30 14.94 -16.60
N PRO A 2 9.20 14.59 -17.54
CA PRO A 2 9.25 13.26 -18.18
C PRO A 2 9.26 12.09 -17.18
N ASP A 3 9.85 12.27 -16.00
CA ASP A 3 9.94 11.24 -14.95
C ASP A 3 8.73 11.15 -14.00
N ALA A 4 7.76 12.07 -14.11
CA ALA A 4 6.70 12.21 -13.11
C ALA A 4 5.90 10.91 -12.90
N THR A 5 5.51 10.25 -14.00
CA THR A 5 4.75 9.00 -13.95
C THR A 5 5.49 7.90 -13.18
N ARG A 6 6.79 7.73 -13.44
CA ARG A 6 7.62 6.72 -12.78
C ARG A 6 7.79 7.03 -11.30
N LEU A 7 8.11 8.28 -10.97
CA LEU A 7 8.30 8.71 -9.58
C LEU A 7 7.01 8.59 -8.76
N CYS A 8 5.86 8.98 -9.31
CA CYS A 8 4.57 8.80 -8.66
C CYS A 8 4.22 7.32 -8.46
N ALA A 9 4.49 6.45 -9.44
CA ALA A 9 4.27 5.02 -9.31
C ALA A 9 5.16 4.40 -8.21
N MET A 10 6.44 4.80 -8.14
CA MET A 10 7.34 4.39 -7.05
C MET A 10 6.81 4.83 -5.68
N ALA A 11 6.45 6.11 -5.56
CA ALA A 11 5.98 6.69 -4.31
C ALA A 11 4.68 6.04 -3.83
N LYS A 12 3.68 5.91 -4.72
CA LYS A 12 2.41 5.27 -4.39
C LYS A 12 2.62 3.85 -3.88
N LYS A 13 3.29 3.01 -4.67
CA LYS A 13 3.51 1.60 -4.33
C LYS A 13 4.20 1.48 -2.96
N PHE A 14 5.25 2.27 -2.74
CA PHE A 14 6.00 2.25 -1.48
C PHE A 14 5.13 2.64 -0.29
N ALA A 15 4.45 3.79 -0.39
CA ALA A 15 3.65 4.32 0.71
C ALA A 15 2.49 3.39 1.09
N THR A 16 1.80 2.80 0.11
CA THR A 16 0.65 1.94 0.36
C THR A 16 1.06 0.55 0.88
N ASP A 17 2.16 -0.03 0.39
CA ASP A 17 2.71 -1.27 0.94
C ASP A 17 3.18 -1.05 2.39
N ALA A 18 3.99 -0.02 2.63
CA ALA A 18 4.53 0.26 3.96
C ALA A 18 3.41 0.54 4.98
N GLY A 19 2.43 1.37 4.61
CA GLY A 19 1.29 1.67 5.47
C GLY A 19 0.50 0.41 5.85
N PHE A 20 0.20 -0.44 4.87
CA PHE A 20 -0.52 -1.68 5.13
C PHE A 20 0.28 -2.66 6.01
N GLU A 21 1.57 -2.86 5.73
CA GLU A 21 2.42 -3.76 6.53
C GLU A 21 2.54 -3.32 8.00
N ILE A 22 2.64 -2.02 8.25
CA ILE A 22 2.68 -1.47 9.61
C ILE A 22 1.35 -1.75 10.33
N ALA A 23 0.21 -1.45 9.70
CA ALA A 23 -1.09 -1.67 10.30
C ALA A 23 -1.38 -3.16 10.54
N ASN A 24 -0.98 -4.02 9.60
CA ASN A 24 -1.12 -5.46 9.72
C ASN A 24 -0.23 -6.03 10.84
N SER A 25 0.99 -5.51 10.99
CA SER A 25 1.87 -5.86 12.11
C SER A 25 1.28 -5.45 13.46
N ALA A 26 0.69 -4.24 13.53
CA ALA A 26 -0.02 -3.80 14.72
C ALA A 26 -1.20 -4.71 15.06
N LEU A 27 -1.97 -5.14 14.05
CA LEU A 27 -3.08 -6.09 14.22
C LEU A 27 -2.59 -7.42 14.80
N GLN A 28 -1.50 -7.96 14.24
CA GLN A 28 -0.90 -9.19 14.71
C GLN A 28 -0.44 -9.10 16.18
N LEU A 29 0.09 -7.95 16.61
CA LEU A 29 0.51 -7.71 18.00
C LEU A 29 -0.67 -7.62 18.98
N HIS A 30 -1.80 -7.04 18.55
CA HIS A 30 -3.01 -6.95 19.37
C HIS A 30 -3.78 -8.28 19.44
N GLY A 31 -3.49 -9.22 18.53
CA GLY A 31 -4.18 -10.50 18.44
C GLY A 31 -5.68 -10.31 18.22
N GLY A 32 -6.50 -11.10 18.91
CA GLY A 32 -7.97 -11.04 18.79
C GLY A 32 -8.57 -9.68 19.14
N TYR A 33 -7.97 -8.95 20.09
CA TYR A 33 -8.44 -7.61 20.48
C TYR A 33 -8.32 -6.59 19.35
N GLY A 34 -7.36 -6.76 18.45
CA GLY A 34 -7.19 -5.87 17.30
C GLY A 34 -8.35 -5.94 16.29
N TYR A 35 -9.22 -6.93 16.40
CA TYR A 35 -10.45 -7.04 15.60
C TYR A 35 -11.67 -6.37 16.25
N LEU A 36 -11.56 -5.93 17.51
CA LEU A 36 -12.66 -5.26 18.21
C LEU A 36 -12.70 -3.78 17.88
N ALA A 37 -13.91 -3.28 17.59
CA ALA A 37 -14.14 -1.88 17.24
C ALA A 37 -13.66 -0.88 18.32
N ASP A 38 -13.54 -1.32 19.58
CA ASP A 38 -13.05 -0.50 20.69
C ASP A 38 -11.59 -0.02 20.49
N TYR A 39 -10.78 -0.78 19.75
CA TYR A 39 -9.39 -0.43 19.44
C TYR A 39 -9.24 0.24 18.06
N GLY A 40 -10.25 0.09 17.18
CA GLY A 40 -10.30 0.70 15.84
C GLY A 40 -9.25 0.21 14.85
N LEU A 41 -8.47 -0.82 15.20
CA LEU A 41 -7.36 -1.33 14.40
C LEU A 41 -7.85 -2.02 13.12
N GLU A 42 -8.94 -2.77 13.23
CA GLU A 42 -9.61 -3.45 12.13
C GLU A 42 -10.08 -2.48 11.05
N LYS A 43 -10.53 -1.29 11.45
CA LYS A 43 -10.90 -0.22 10.52
C LYS A 43 -9.66 0.30 9.79
N ILE A 44 -8.56 0.58 10.50
CA ILE A 44 -7.32 1.08 9.90
C ILE A 44 -6.77 0.09 8.88
N VAL A 45 -6.68 -1.19 9.22
CA VAL A 45 -6.18 -2.23 8.30
C VAL A 45 -7.05 -2.33 7.05
N ARG A 46 -8.38 -2.30 7.20
CA ARG A 46 -9.33 -2.34 6.08
C ARG A 46 -9.21 -1.11 5.19
N ASP A 47 -9.11 0.07 5.79
CA ASP A 47 -8.99 1.34 5.05
C ASP A 47 -7.65 1.39 4.28
N LEU A 48 -6.55 0.92 4.87
CA LEU A 48 -5.25 0.91 4.19
C LEU A 48 -5.16 -0.12 3.07
N ARG A 49 -5.85 -1.27 3.20
CA ARG A 49 -5.87 -2.32 2.16
C ARG A 49 -6.37 -1.78 0.83
N VAL A 50 -7.37 -0.88 0.86
CA VAL A 50 -8.02 -0.40 -0.35
C VAL A 50 -7.06 0.41 -1.23
N HIS A 51 -6.06 1.08 -0.63
CA HIS A 51 -5.05 1.86 -1.35
C HIS A 51 -4.07 1.01 -2.17
N GLN A 52 -3.96 -0.29 -1.88
CA GLN A 52 -3.20 -1.24 -2.72
C GLN A 52 -3.97 -1.65 -3.99
N ILE A 53 -5.26 -1.29 -4.10
CA ILE A 53 -6.19 -1.77 -5.14
C ILE A 53 -6.64 -0.62 -6.06
N LEU A 54 -7.15 0.46 -5.49
CA LEU A 54 -7.75 1.57 -6.23
C LEU A 54 -6.71 2.50 -6.88
N GLU A 55 -7.12 3.22 -7.91
CA GLU A 55 -6.27 4.16 -8.69
C GLU A 55 -5.01 3.47 -9.28
N GLY A 56 -5.11 2.16 -9.54
CA GLY A 56 -4.06 1.28 -10.04
C GLY A 56 -3.40 0.45 -8.94
N THR A 57 -3.41 -0.87 -9.09
CA THR A 57 -2.87 -1.78 -8.06
C THR A 57 -1.35 -1.65 -7.90
N ASN A 58 -0.82 -2.13 -6.79
CA ASN A 58 0.63 -2.10 -6.54
C ASN A 58 1.43 -2.95 -7.55
N GLU A 59 0.83 -3.99 -8.13
CA GLU A 59 1.39 -4.77 -9.24
C GLU A 59 1.49 -3.92 -10.51
N ILE A 60 0.46 -3.12 -10.81
CA ILE A 60 0.48 -2.20 -11.95
C ILE A 60 1.54 -1.11 -11.75
N MET A 61 1.66 -0.55 -10.54
CA MET A 61 2.72 0.41 -10.23
C MET A 61 4.10 -0.21 -10.41
N ARG A 62 4.30 -1.45 -9.95
CA ARG A 62 5.55 -2.21 -10.18
C ARG A 62 5.85 -2.38 -11.67
N MET A 63 4.84 -2.69 -12.49
CA MET A 63 4.99 -2.80 -13.94
C MET A 63 5.37 -1.48 -14.60
N ILE A 64 4.78 -0.35 -14.17
CA ILE A 64 5.13 1.00 -14.68
C ILE A 64 6.59 1.32 -14.36
N VAL A 65 7.03 1.05 -13.12
CA VAL A 65 8.42 1.27 -12.72
C VAL A 65 9.37 0.38 -13.53
N ALA A 66 9.04 -0.90 -13.71
CA ALA A 66 9.85 -1.84 -14.49
C ALA A 66 10.02 -1.40 -15.95
N ARG A 67 8.96 -0.87 -16.59
CA ARG A 67 9.04 -0.35 -17.97
C ARG A 67 10.05 0.79 -18.09
N GLY A 68 10.07 1.71 -17.13
CA GLY A 68 11.04 2.80 -17.10
C GLY A 68 12.49 2.36 -16.87
N LEU A 69 12.72 1.18 -16.31
CA LEU A 69 14.06 0.60 -16.11
C LEU A 69 14.55 -0.20 -17.32
N VAL A 70 13.65 -0.88 -18.03
CA VAL A 70 13.97 -1.77 -19.15
C VAL A 70 14.05 -1.02 -20.49
N GLY A 71 13.74 0.28 -20.52
CA GLY A 71 14.04 1.16 -21.66
C GLY A 71 13.31 0.78 -22.96
N ARG A 72 12.02 0.45 -22.88
CA ARG A 72 11.13 0.32 -24.04
C ARG A 72 10.13 1.46 -24.09
#